data_AF-A0A8K0T9M4-F1
#
_entry.id   AF-A0A8K0T9M4-F1
#
_cell.length_a   1.000
_cell.length_b   1.000
_cell.length_c   1.000
_cell.angle_alpha   90.00
_cell.angle_beta   90.00
_cell.angle_gamma   90.00
#
_symmetry.space_group_name_H-M   'P 1'
#
loop_
_entity.id
_entity.type
_entity.pdbx_description
1 polymer ?
#
loop_
_entity_poly.entity_id
_entity_poly.type
_entity_poly.pdbx_seq_one_letter_code
_entity_poly.pdbx_strand_id
1 'polypeptide(L)'
;MAAHHAASLRLDVLLESACRHPDDFAQLAAAFHEASYRVEVVVLAVPRALSRLGILTRFHERLPEAGSRGLPVRLTPTKVHDDSYEGLLQAAQWIDRNGEKVGQVLVVRRGNLVAFSDERAGEGEMLRGLVAEAIARERERPLTEVEAQIARDDLARLEAADAEKAAEVRGMLDLLLPSALEGIEYPVLKPLEFPPDGKNRDAMLMLGSST
;
A
#
# COMPACT_ATOMS: atom_id res chain seq x y z
N MET A 1 -8.73 -13.10 -19.97
CA MET A 1 -7.68 -12.36 -19.20
C MET A 1 -6.73 -13.35 -18.54
N ALA A 2 -5.47 -13.01 -18.35
CA ALA A 2 -4.48 -13.90 -17.73
C ALA A 2 -4.90 -14.39 -16.33
N ALA A 3 -5.50 -13.53 -15.51
CA ALA A 3 -6.03 -13.88 -14.19
C ALA A 3 -7.07 -15.02 -14.24
N HIS A 4 -8.08 -14.90 -15.12
CA HIS A 4 -9.09 -15.96 -15.31
C HIS A 4 -8.46 -17.28 -15.79
N HIS A 5 -7.45 -17.22 -16.66
CA HIS A 5 -6.76 -18.42 -17.12
C HIS A 5 -5.97 -19.07 -15.98
N ALA A 6 -5.23 -18.30 -15.19
CA ALA A 6 -4.54 -18.80 -14.01
C ALA A 6 -5.51 -19.41 -12.99
N ALA A 7 -6.64 -18.76 -12.74
CA ALA A 7 -7.72 -19.26 -11.89
C ALA A 7 -8.30 -20.59 -12.40
N SER A 8 -8.55 -20.71 -13.71
CA SER A 8 -9.05 -21.96 -14.32
C SER A 8 -8.07 -23.13 -14.17
N LEU A 9 -6.78 -22.83 -14.05
CA LEU A 9 -5.71 -23.80 -13.81
C LEU A 9 -5.37 -23.99 -12.33
N ARG A 10 -6.06 -23.30 -11.41
CA ARG A 10 -5.82 -23.30 -9.96
C ARG A 10 -4.37 -22.99 -9.58
N LEU A 11 -3.74 -22.06 -10.30
CA LEU A 11 -2.38 -21.59 -9.99
C LEU A 11 -2.41 -20.63 -8.80
N ASP A 12 -1.36 -20.60 -8.00
CA ASP A 12 -1.14 -19.50 -7.06
C ASP A 12 -0.87 -18.20 -7.82
N VAL A 13 -1.51 -17.11 -7.39
CA VAL A 13 -1.49 -15.84 -8.10
C VAL A 13 -1.09 -14.69 -7.18
N LEU A 14 -0.05 -13.96 -7.58
CA LEU A 14 0.29 -12.65 -7.03
C LEU A 14 -0.03 -11.59 -8.08
N LEU A 15 -0.87 -10.62 -7.72
CA LEU A 15 -1.23 -9.49 -8.58
C LEU A 15 -0.84 -8.18 -7.91
N GLU A 16 -0.21 -7.32 -8.68
CA GLU A 16 0.05 -5.93 -8.31
C GLU A 16 -1.06 -5.05 -8.90
N SER A 17 -1.52 -4.07 -8.11
CA SER A 17 -2.45 -3.05 -8.56
C SER A 17 -2.18 -1.74 -7.85
N ALA A 18 -1.89 -0.70 -8.63
CA ALA A 18 -1.86 0.68 -8.15
C ALA A 18 -3.26 1.25 -7.86
N CYS A 19 -4.33 0.51 -8.16
CA CYS A 19 -5.73 0.90 -7.95
C CYS A 19 -6.15 2.20 -8.65
N ARG A 20 -5.51 2.56 -9.78
CA ARG A 20 -5.95 3.70 -10.63
C ARG A 20 -7.41 3.56 -11.07
N HIS A 21 -7.83 2.33 -11.33
CA HIS A 21 -9.21 1.94 -11.62
C HIS A 21 -9.63 0.94 -10.54
N PRO A 22 -10.20 1.41 -9.41
CA PRO A 22 -10.50 0.53 -8.27
C PRO A 22 -11.52 -0.57 -8.60
N ASP A 23 -12.36 -0.35 -9.61
CA ASP A 23 -13.27 -1.38 -10.12
C ASP A 23 -12.52 -2.60 -10.68
N ASP A 24 -11.31 -2.44 -11.23
CA ASP A 24 -10.50 -3.57 -11.70
C ASP A 24 -10.06 -4.45 -10.52
N PHE A 25 -9.70 -3.83 -9.39
CA PHE A 25 -9.39 -4.55 -8.15
C PHE A 25 -10.63 -5.29 -7.63
N ALA A 26 -11.76 -4.62 -7.53
CA ALA A 26 -13.01 -5.21 -7.05
C ALA A 26 -13.44 -6.42 -7.90
N GLN A 27 -13.38 -6.27 -9.23
CA GLN A 27 -13.69 -7.35 -10.16
C GLN A 27 -12.73 -8.54 -10.03
N LEU A 28 -11.43 -8.28 -9.92
CA LEU A 28 -10.43 -9.34 -9.74
C LEU A 28 -10.62 -10.08 -8.41
N ALA A 29 -10.77 -9.35 -7.30
CA ALA A 29 -11.00 -9.96 -5.99
C ALA A 29 -12.27 -10.81 -5.97
N ALA A 30 -13.37 -10.31 -6.55
CA ALA A 30 -14.60 -11.08 -6.69
C ALA A 30 -14.41 -12.35 -7.54
N ALA A 31 -13.74 -12.24 -8.70
CA ALA A 31 -13.51 -13.37 -9.59
C ALA A 31 -12.65 -14.46 -8.94
N PHE A 32 -11.61 -14.10 -8.17
CA PHE A 32 -10.80 -15.08 -7.44
C PHE A 32 -11.59 -15.74 -6.31
N HIS A 33 -12.36 -14.96 -5.54
CA HIS A 33 -13.24 -15.50 -4.53
C HIS A 33 -14.26 -16.50 -5.11
N GLU A 34 -14.90 -16.17 -6.23
CA GLU A 34 -15.84 -17.05 -6.95
C GLU A 34 -15.16 -18.32 -7.49
N ALA A 35 -13.88 -18.23 -7.86
CA ALA A 35 -13.04 -19.37 -8.21
C ALA A 35 -12.53 -20.17 -6.99
N SER A 36 -13.06 -19.91 -5.79
CA SER A 36 -12.71 -20.57 -4.52
C SER A 36 -11.28 -20.32 -4.04
N TYR A 37 -10.68 -19.19 -4.42
CA TYR A 37 -9.42 -18.75 -3.83
C TYR A 37 -9.64 -18.13 -2.46
N ARG A 38 -8.67 -18.34 -1.56
CA ARG A 38 -8.48 -17.47 -0.40
C ARG A 38 -7.79 -16.19 -0.87
N VAL A 39 -8.54 -15.10 -0.95
CA VAL A 39 -8.05 -13.80 -1.41
C VAL A 39 -7.36 -13.07 -0.27
N GLU A 40 -6.08 -12.81 -0.43
CA GLU A 40 -5.24 -12.11 0.55
C GLU A 40 -4.81 -10.76 0.00
N VAL A 41 -4.99 -9.70 0.78
CA VAL A 41 -4.72 -8.32 0.34
C VAL A 41 -3.66 -7.67 1.19
N VAL A 42 -2.59 -7.17 0.58
CA VAL A 42 -1.58 -6.34 1.25
C VAL A 42 -1.64 -4.94 0.66
N VAL A 43 -1.89 -3.95 1.51
CA VAL A 43 -2.01 -2.55 1.12
C VAL A 43 -0.85 -1.74 1.69
N LEU A 44 -0.09 -1.08 0.82
CA LEU A 44 0.95 -0.16 1.23
C LEU A 44 0.35 1.23 1.52
N ALA A 45 0.24 1.61 2.78
CA ALA A 45 -0.24 2.92 3.21
C ALA A 45 0.94 3.89 3.43
N VAL A 46 1.05 4.89 2.55
CA VAL A 46 2.12 5.89 2.58
C VAL A 46 1.52 7.29 2.51
N PRO A 47 2.01 8.25 3.31
CA PRO A 47 1.64 9.66 3.15
C PRO A 47 1.87 10.18 1.74
N ARG A 48 0.97 11.04 1.25
CA ARG A 48 0.97 11.53 -0.14
C ARG A 48 2.32 12.17 -0.50
N ALA A 49 2.86 12.99 0.39
CA ALA A 49 4.13 13.68 0.23
C ALA A 49 5.30 12.70 -0.01
N LEU A 50 5.39 11.64 0.80
CA LEU A 50 6.44 10.61 0.66
C LEU A 50 6.28 9.78 -0.61
N SER A 51 5.05 9.50 -1.03
CA SER A 51 4.76 8.80 -2.30
C SER A 51 5.25 9.62 -3.49
N ARG A 52 4.91 10.92 -3.53
CA ARG A 52 5.36 11.87 -4.56
C ARG A 52 6.88 12.02 -4.58
N LEU A 53 7.48 12.22 -3.40
CA LEU A 53 8.93 12.32 -3.26
C LEU A 53 9.63 11.09 -3.82
N GLY A 54 9.17 9.88 -3.43
CA GLY A 54 9.77 8.63 -3.90
C GLY A 54 9.67 8.43 -5.42
N ILE A 55 8.61 8.90 -6.07
CA ILE A 55 8.51 8.90 -7.56
C ILE A 55 9.59 9.79 -8.17
N LEU A 56 9.75 11.00 -7.64
CA LEU A 56 10.69 11.99 -8.15
C LEU A 56 12.15 11.56 -7.90
N THR A 57 12.46 11.08 -6.69
CA THR A 57 13.78 10.53 -6.35
C THR A 57 14.16 9.42 -7.33
N ARG A 58 13.28 8.41 -7.51
CA ARG A 58 13.53 7.29 -8.44
C ARG A 58 13.76 7.78 -9.88
N PHE A 59 12.99 8.76 -10.34
CA PHE A 59 13.11 9.31 -11.68
C PHE A 59 14.44 10.06 -11.89
N HIS A 60 14.76 11.04 -11.03
CA HIS A 60 15.94 11.90 -11.18
C HIS A 60 17.24 11.15 -10.90
N GLU A 61 17.25 10.23 -9.92
CA GLU A 61 18.42 9.40 -9.62
C GLU A 61 18.57 8.19 -10.55
N ARG A 62 17.57 7.95 -11.42
CA ARG A 62 17.54 6.80 -12.36
C ARG A 62 17.71 5.46 -11.66
N LEU A 63 17.06 5.31 -10.50
CA LEU A 63 17.12 4.07 -9.74
C LEU A 63 16.56 2.89 -10.56
N PRO A 64 17.03 1.65 -10.36
CA PRO A 64 16.63 0.50 -11.17
C PRO A 64 15.10 0.31 -11.24
N GLU A 65 14.38 0.62 -10.17
CA GLU A 65 12.92 0.50 -10.06
C GLU A 65 12.17 1.55 -10.89
N ALA A 66 12.85 2.61 -11.34
CA ALA A 66 12.29 3.64 -12.21
C ALA A 66 12.30 3.25 -13.71
N GLY A 67 13.06 2.20 -14.05
CA GLY A 67 13.28 1.75 -15.42
C GLY A 67 12.69 0.38 -15.70
N SER A 68 12.31 0.15 -16.95
CA SER A 68 12.13 -1.21 -17.48
C SER A 68 13.36 -1.56 -18.31
N ARG A 69 13.76 -2.84 -18.33
CA ARG A 69 14.94 -3.28 -19.09
C ARG A 69 14.86 -2.79 -20.55
N GLY A 70 15.84 -1.98 -20.96
CA GLY A 70 15.97 -1.47 -22.32
C GLY A 70 15.06 -0.28 -22.69
N LEU A 71 14.30 0.29 -21.74
CA LEU A 71 13.44 1.45 -21.99
C LEU A 71 13.93 2.68 -21.20
N PRO A 72 13.73 3.91 -21.71
CA PRO A 72 14.01 5.13 -20.95
C PRO A 72 13.19 5.20 -19.66
N VAL A 73 13.79 5.78 -18.62
CA VAL A 73 13.10 6.09 -17.35
C VAL A 73 11.94 7.06 -17.65
N ARG A 74 10.76 6.78 -17.12
CA ARG A 74 9.55 7.61 -17.30
C ARG A 74 9.06 8.13 -15.97
N LEU A 75 8.74 9.42 -15.92
CA LEU A 75 8.11 10.03 -14.75
C LEU A 75 6.63 9.67 -14.71
N THR A 76 6.15 9.21 -13.55
CA THR A 76 4.71 9.02 -13.32
C THR A 76 4.01 10.37 -13.29
N PRO A 77 3.04 10.63 -14.19
CA PRO A 77 2.30 11.90 -14.19
C PRO A 77 1.57 12.12 -12.86
N THR A 78 1.48 13.38 -12.40
CA THR A 78 0.79 13.75 -11.15
C THR A 78 -0.64 13.21 -11.10
N LYS A 79 -1.41 13.40 -12.18
CA LYS A 79 -2.77 12.86 -12.27
C LYS A 79 -2.83 11.34 -12.11
N VAL A 80 -1.89 10.60 -12.71
CA VAL A 80 -1.87 9.12 -12.60
C VAL A 80 -1.58 8.71 -11.15
N HIS A 81 -0.67 9.41 -10.47
CA HIS A 81 -0.42 9.21 -9.05
C HIS A 81 -1.67 9.50 -8.21
N ASP A 82 -2.32 10.65 -8.43
CA ASP A 82 -3.46 11.07 -7.61
C ASP A 82 -4.68 10.17 -7.81
N ASP A 83 -4.99 9.81 -9.06
CA ASP A 83 -6.04 8.83 -9.38
C ASP A 83 -5.77 7.48 -8.67
N SER A 84 -4.52 7.02 -8.64
CA SER A 84 -4.11 5.78 -7.95
C SER A 84 -4.19 5.91 -6.42
N TYR A 85 -3.78 7.06 -5.89
CA TYR A 85 -3.79 7.33 -4.46
C TYR A 85 -5.21 7.36 -3.91
N GLU A 86 -6.14 7.99 -4.62
CA GLU A 86 -7.56 8.01 -4.26
C GLU A 86 -8.22 6.66 -4.51
N GLY A 87 -7.92 6.02 -5.63
CA GLY A 87 -8.45 4.72 -5.97
C GLY A 87 -8.07 3.62 -4.98
N LEU A 88 -6.88 3.66 -4.37
CA LEU A 88 -6.53 2.73 -3.29
C LEU A 88 -7.48 2.84 -2.08
N LEU A 89 -7.93 4.05 -1.74
CA LEU A 89 -8.89 4.24 -0.66
C LEU A 89 -10.28 3.74 -1.06
N GLN A 90 -10.67 3.90 -2.32
CA GLN A 90 -11.92 3.34 -2.84
C GLN A 90 -11.91 1.81 -2.85
N ALA A 91 -10.77 1.19 -3.20
CA ALA A 91 -10.58 -0.25 -3.10
C ALA A 91 -10.70 -0.73 -1.65
N ALA A 92 -10.12 0.00 -0.68
CA ALA A 92 -10.28 -0.31 0.73
C ALA A 92 -11.74 -0.20 1.22
N GLN A 93 -12.46 0.84 0.81
CA GLN A 93 -13.90 0.98 1.10
C GLN A 93 -14.74 -0.13 0.44
N TRP A 94 -14.29 -0.67 -0.69
CA TRP A 94 -14.90 -1.85 -1.28
C TRP A 94 -14.65 -3.09 -0.41
N ILE A 95 -13.42 -3.29 0.10
CA ILE A 95 -13.10 -4.39 1.04
C ILE A 95 -13.98 -4.28 2.28
N ASP A 96 -14.09 -3.09 2.88
CA ASP A 96 -14.88 -2.87 4.09
C ASP A 96 -16.37 -3.24 3.89
N ARG A 97 -16.91 -3.05 2.68
CA ARG A 97 -18.30 -3.40 2.33
C ARG A 97 -18.49 -4.84 1.85
N ASN A 98 -17.43 -5.49 1.40
CA ASN A 98 -17.46 -6.82 0.78
C ASN A 98 -16.46 -7.77 1.46
N GLY A 99 -16.36 -7.66 2.80
CA GLY A 99 -15.38 -8.39 3.60
C GLY A 99 -15.51 -9.92 3.48
N GLU A 100 -16.65 -10.44 3.05
CA GLU A 100 -16.87 -11.86 2.76
C GLU A 100 -16.02 -12.37 1.58
N LYS A 101 -15.60 -11.48 0.66
CA LYS A 101 -14.79 -11.82 -0.52
C LYS A 101 -13.28 -11.84 -0.24
N VAL A 102 -12.86 -11.39 0.94
CA VAL A 102 -11.45 -11.25 1.31
C VAL A 102 -11.17 -12.10 2.56
N GLY A 103 -10.11 -12.90 2.52
CA GLY A 103 -9.71 -13.79 3.62
C GLY A 103 -8.97 -13.02 4.72
N GLN A 104 -7.94 -12.27 4.34
CA GLN A 104 -7.23 -11.35 5.22
C GLN A 104 -6.78 -10.10 4.45
N VAL A 105 -6.59 -9.03 5.20
CA VAL A 105 -5.99 -7.78 4.73
C VAL A 105 -4.92 -7.30 5.72
N LEU A 106 -3.76 -6.92 5.20
CA LEU A 106 -2.69 -6.27 5.95
C LEU A 106 -2.45 -4.88 5.39
N VAL A 107 -2.50 -3.86 6.24
CA VAL A 107 -2.04 -2.51 5.90
C VAL A 107 -0.62 -2.36 6.41
N VAL A 108 0.31 -2.12 5.49
CA VAL A 108 1.74 -2.05 5.75
C VAL A 108 2.32 -0.68 5.43
N ARG A 109 3.39 -0.32 6.13
CA ARG A 109 4.27 0.82 5.82
C ARG A 109 5.46 0.36 4.98
N ARG A 110 6.24 1.33 4.48
CA ARG A 110 7.58 1.06 3.94
C ARG A 110 8.42 0.30 4.98
N GLY A 111 9.28 -0.60 4.51
CA GLY A 111 10.08 -1.47 5.38
C GLY A 111 9.35 -2.71 5.89
N ASN A 112 8.22 -3.07 5.27
CA ASN A 112 7.43 -4.28 5.60
C ASN A 112 6.95 -4.27 7.06
N LEU A 113 6.43 -3.13 7.51
CA LEU A 113 5.92 -2.97 8.87
C LEU A 113 4.40 -2.95 8.85
N VAL A 114 3.76 -3.92 9.48
CA VAL A 114 2.30 -4.03 9.60
C VAL A 114 1.80 -3.03 10.63
N ALA A 115 0.90 -2.16 10.18
CA ALA A 115 0.22 -1.16 11.00
C ALA A 115 -1.20 -1.58 11.38
N PHE A 116 -1.83 -2.39 10.54
CA PHE A 116 -3.15 -2.96 10.77
C PHE A 116 -3.28 -4.31 10.06
N SER A 117 -4.02 -5.22 10.70
CA SER A 117 -4.40 -6.51 10.13
C SER A 117 -5.87 -6.73 10.35
N ASP A 118 -6.52 -7.42 9.43
CA ASP A 118 -7.86 -7.96 9.61
C ASP A 118 -7.90 -9.32 8.95
N GLU A 119 -8.42 -10.32 9.65
CA GLU A 119 -8.54 -11.69 9.16
C GLU A 119 -9.93 -12.21 9.52
N ARG A 120 -10.52 -12.95 8.59
CA ARG A 120 -11.76 -13.67 8.83
C ARG A 120 -11.46 -14.87 9.72
N ALA A 121 -11.94 -14.90 10.96
CA ALA A 121 -11.54 -15.94 11.91
C ALA A 121 -12.22 -17.30 11.66
N GLY A 122 -13.17 -17.38 10.72
CA GLY A 122 -13.84 -18.62 10.32
C GLY A 122 -14.77 -18.48 9.11
N GLU A 123 -15.43 -19.58 8.77
CA GLU A 123 -16.48 -19.61 7.75
C GLU A 123 -17.73 -18.87 8.25
N GLY A 124 -18.23 -17.92 7.46
CA GLY A 124 -19.38 -17.09 7.81
C GLY A 124 -19.07 -15.83 8.65
N GLU A 125 -17.82 -15.66 9.09
CA GLU A 125 -17.39 -14.39 9.70
C GLU A 125 -17.07 -13.34 8.63
N MET A 126 -17.00 -12.07 9.04
CA MET A 126 -16.62 -10.96 8.16
C MET A 126 -15.43 -10.20 8.76
N LEU A 127 -14.68 -9.52 7.90
CA LEU A 127 -13.71 -8.52 8.34
C LEU A 127 -14.41 -7.42 9.17
N ARG A 128 -13.66 -6.74 10.03
CA ARG A 128 -14.15 -5.65 10.89
C ARG A 128 -14.56 -4.41 10.11
N GLY A 129 -14.12 -4.27 8.87
CA GLY A 129 -14.50 -3.14 8.00
C GLY A 129 -13.80 -1.83 8.37
N LEU A 130 -12.54 -1.91 8.82
CA LEU A 130 -11.73 -0.77 9.26
C LEU A 130 -10.53 -0.50 8.33
N VAL A 131 -10.50 -1.09 7.13
CA VAL A 131 -9.34 -1.01 6.22
C VAL A 131 -9.14 0.41 5.71
N ALA A 132 -10.21 1.09 5.28
CA ALA A 132 -10.12 2.46 4.80
C ALA A 132 -9.65 3.43 5.90
N GLU A 133 -10.16 3.26 7.12
CA GLU A 133 -9.74 4.03 8.29
C GLU A 133 -8.25 3.80 8.61
N ALA A 134 -7.80 2.54 8.61
CA ALA A 134 -6.41 2.19 8.85
C ALA A 134 -5.47 2.84 7.82
N ILE A 135 -5.84 2.84 6.54
CA ILE A 135 -5.08 3.51 5.49
C ILE A 135 -5.06 5.02 5.70
N ALA A 136 -6.20 5.65 6.02
CA ALA A 136 -6.28 7.10 6.25
C ALA A 136 -5.38 7.52 7.42
N ARG A 137 -5.45 6.80 8.55
CA ARG A 137 -4.59 7.02 9.72
C ARG A 137 -3.12 6.97 9.36
N GLU A 138 -2.70 6.02 8.53
CA GLU A 138 -1.31 5.87 8.10
C GLU A 138 -0.86 6.92 7.06
N ARG A 139 -1.80 7.51 6.32
CA ARG A 139 -1.52 8.58 5.36
C ARG A 139 -1.39 9.94 6.02
N GLU A 140 -2.11 10.16 7.11
CA GLU A 140 -2.24 11.46 7.78
C GLU A 140 -1.34 11.60 9.02
N ARG A 141 -0.77 10.49 9.50
CA ARG A 141 0.12 10.54 10.66
C ARG A 141 1.34 11.42 10.42
N PRO A 142 1.85 12.08 11.47
CA PRO A 142 3.16 12.68 11.42
C PRO A 142 4.25 11.66 11.13
N LEU A 143 5.30 12.13 10.47
CA LEU A 143 6.50 11.35 10.24
C LEU A 143 7.22 11.10 11.56
N THR A 144 7.78 9.90 11.71
CA THR A 144 8.78 9.65 12.75
C THR A 144 10.04 10.48 12.46
N GLU A 145 10.88 10.71 13.46
CA GLU A 145 12.12 11.48 13.25
C GLU A 145 13.02 10.87 12.16
N VAL A 146 13.07 9.53 12.09
CA VAL A 146 13.82 8.81 11.06
C VAL A 146 13.22 9.05 9.67
N GLU A 147 11.91 8.94 9.52
CA GLU A 147 11.23 9.21 8.25
C GLU A 147 11.36 10.67 7.83
N ALA A 148 11.27 11.60 8.78
CA ALA A 148 11.44 13.02 8.53
C ALA A 148 12.87 13.33 8.06
N GLN A 149 13.89 12.70 8.65
CA GLN A 149 15.27 12.86 8.22
C GLN A 149 15.48 12.32 6.80
N ILE A 150 15.00 11.10 6.51
CA ILE A 150 15.09 10.52 5.16
C ILE A 150 14.38 11.43 4.14
N ALA A 151 13.19 11.94 4.47
CA ALA A 151 12.45 12.83 3.61
C ALA A 151 13.19 14.16 3.37
N ARG A 152 13.86 14.72 4.39
CA ARG A 152 14.71 15.91 4.23
C ARG A 152 15.88 15.65 3.30
N ASP A 153 16.55 14.49 3.43
CA ASP A 153 17.68 14.13 2.60
C ASP A 153 17.27 13.89 1.13
N ASP A 154 16.16 13.18 0.91
CA ASP A 154 15.55 12.98 -0.42
C ASP A 154 15.13 14.33 -1.05
N LEU A 155 14.52 15.22 -0.25
CA LEU A 155 14.09 16.53 -0.72
C LEU A 155 15.27 17.42 -1.12
N ALA A 156 16.38 17.39 -0.37
CA ALA A 156 17.59 18.13 -0.71
C ALA A 156 18.21 17.64 -2.03
N ARG A 157 18.21 16.32 -2.27
CA ARG A 157 18.65 15.75 -3.56
C ARG A 157 17.72 16.16 -4.69
N LEU A 158 16.41 16.13 -4.46
CA LEU A 158 15.42 16.58 -5.44
C LEU A 158 15.58 18.08 -5.75
N GLU A 159 15.81 18.93 -4.74
CA GLU A 159 15.99 20.37 -4.92
C GLU A 159 17.20 20.70 -5.80
N ALA A 160 18.28 19.91 -5.70
CA ALA A 160 19.44 20.02 -6.59
C ALA A 160 19.14 19.60 -8.04
N ALA A 161 18.16 18.72 -8.26
CA ALA A 161 17.80 18.19 -9.58
C ALA A 161 16.63 18.92 -10.26
N ASP A 162 15.64 19.35 -9.48
CA ASP A 162 14.39 19.98 -9.91
C ASP A 162 13.78 20.79 -8.74
N ALA A 163 14.15 22.06 -8.66
CA ALA A 163 13.71 22.96 -7.60
C ALA A 163 12.19 23.23 -7.61
N GLU A 164 11.55 23.22 -8.79
CA GLU A 164 10.11 23.43 -8.93
C GLU A 164 9.34 22.26 -8.29
N LYS A 165 9.73 21.03 -8.62
CA LYS A 165 9.11 19.83 -8.04
C LYS A 165 9.44 19.67 -6.56
N ALA A 166 10.64 20.06 -6.12
CA ALA A 166 10.97 20.09 -4.71
C ALA A 166 10.05 21.04 -3.92
N ALA A 167 9.77 22.24 -4.45
CA ALA A 167 8.85 23.19 -3.80
C ALA A 167 7.42 22.64 -3.67
N GLU A 168 6.90 21.94 -4.71
CA GLU A 168 5.59 21.27 -4.69
C GLU A 168 5.51 20.23 -3.55
N VAL A 169 6.53 19.39 -3.41
CA VAL A 169 6.57 18.32 -2.40
C VAL A 169 6.80 18.86 -1.00
N ARG A 170 7.64 19.90 -0.85
CA ARG A 170 7.93 20.52 0.45
C ARG A 170 6.66 20.98 1.16
N GLY A 171 5.76 21.67 0.45
CA GLY A 171 4.48 22.11 1.01
C GLY A 171 3.60 20.96 1.52
N MET A 172 3.68 19.77 0.91
CA MET A 172 2.98 18.58 1.40
C MET A 172 3.68 17.94 2.62
N LEU A 173 5.02 17.96 2.65
CA LEU A 173 5.81 17.40 3.75
C LEU A 173 5.65 18.19 5.04
N ASP A 174 5.57 19.52 4.95
CA ASP A 174 5.48 20.40 6.13
C ASP A 174 4.25 20.07 7.00
N LEU A 175 3.16 19.61 6.37
CA LEU A 175 1.94 19.15 7.06
C LEU A 175 2.13 17.86 7.88
N LEU A 176 3.18 17.11 7.61
CA LEU A 176 3.48 15.82 8.24
C LEU A 176 4.65 15.91 9.23
N LEU A 177 5.32 17.06 9.31
CA LEU A 177 6.44 17.23 10.22
C LEU A 177 5.95 17.32 11.68
N PRO A 178 6.75 16.88 12.65
CA PRO A 178 6.35 16.81 14.06
C PRO A 178 6.24 18.23 14.66
N SER A 179 5.11 18.91 14.41
CA SER A 179 4.73 20.15 15.11
C SER A 179 3.32 20.06 15.73
N ALA A 180 2.70 18.87 15.71
CA ALA A 180 1.32 18.65 16.15
C ALA A 180 1.08 17.30 16.87
N LEU A 181 2.02 16.84 17.70
CA LEU A 181 1.94 15.52 18.38
C LEU A 181 1.55 15.60 19.86
N GLU A 182 0.41 16.21 20.18
CA GLU A 182 -0.22 15.99 21.48
C GLU A 182 -1.43 15.04 21.32
N GLY A 183 -1.30 13.83 21.88
CA GLY A 183 -2.46 12.98 22.21
C GLY A 183 -2.87 11.86 21.24
N ILE A 184 -2.17 11.63 20.12
CA ILE A 184 -2.50 10.53 19.18
C ILE A 184 -1.48 9.39 19.33
N GLU A 185 -1.91 8.27 19.92
CA GLU A 185 -1.17 7.01 19.89
C GLU A 185 -1.28 6.37 18.51
N TYR A 186 -0.19 5.82 17.98
CA TYR A 186 -0.15 5.03 16.73
C TYR A 186 0.06 3.55 17.06
N PRO A 187 -0.41 2.61 16.21
CA PRO A 187 -0.25 1.20 16.48
C PRO A 187 1.24 0.83 16.57
N VAL A 188 1.57 -0.10 17.47
CA VAL A 188 2.91 -0.69 17.54
C VAL A 188 3.14 -1.46 16.25
N LEU A 189 4.15 -1.03 15.50
CA LEU A 189 4.52 -1.66 14.24
C LEU A 189 5.15 -3.02 14.47
N LYS A 190 4.73 -3.98 13.64
CA LYS A 190 5.22 -5.36 13.67
C LYS A 190 5.85 -5.68 12.31
N PRO A 191 7.03 -6.32 12.24
CA PRO A 191 7.56 -6.80 10.97
C PRO A 191 6.57 -7.77 10.31
N LEU A 192 6.40 -7.65 8.99
CA LEU A 192 5.64 -8.61 8.20
C LEU A 192 6.33 -9.97 8.26
N GLU A 193 5.57 -10.98 8.65
CA GLU A 193 6.03 -12.36 8.80
C GLU A 193 5.33 -13.27 7.78
N PHE A 194 5.94 -14.43 7.52
CA PHE A 194 5.42 -15.44 6.61
C PHE A 194 5.51 -16.83 7.27
N PRO A 195 4.59 -17.76 6.95
CA PRO A 195 4.72 -19.16 7.33
C PRO A 195 5.98 -19.83 6.75
N PRO A 196 6.49 -20.91 7.37
CA PRO A 196 6.04 -21.49 8.65
C PRO A 196 6.65 -20.81 9.88
N ASP A 197 7.63 -19.91 9.70
CA ASP A 197 8.47 -19.39 10.77
C ASP A 197 7.84 -18.23 11.55
N GLY A 198 6.84 -17.56 10.96
CA GLY A 198 6.08 -16.48 11.59
C GLY A 198 5.37 -16.92 12.87
N LYS A 199 5.43 -16.08 13.90
CA LYS A 199 4.83 -16.32 15.22
C LYS A 199 3.74 -15.31 15.55
N ASN A 200 3.76 -14.14 14.91
CA ASN A 200 2.84 -13.05 15.20
C ASN A 200 1.69 -13.05 14.20
N ARG A 201 0.53 -13.61 14.59
CA ARG A 201 -0.64 -13.69 13.71
C ARG A 201 -1.11 -12.33 13.18
N ASP A 202 -0.99 -11.28 13.98
CA ASP A 202 -1.37 -9.92 13.58
C ASP A 202 -0.44 -9.32 12.52
N ALA A 203 0.69 -9.95 12.23
CA ALA A 203 1.66 -9.47 11.26
C ALA A 203 2.02 -10.53 10.21
N MET A 204 1.33 -11.68 10.21
CA MET A 204 1.64 -12.78 9.33
C MET A 204 0.72 -12.75 8.11
N LEU A 205 1.31 -12.71 6.91
CA LEU A 205 0.57 -12.93 5.67
C LEU A 205 0.41 -14.43 5.45
N MET A 206 -0.83 -14.89 5.52
CA MET A 206 -1.16 -16.29 5.26
C MET A 206 -1.09 -16.55 3.76
N LEU A 207 -0.13 -17.37 3.32
CA LEU A 207 -0.07 -17.83 1.94
C LEU A 207 -0.76 -19.19 1.87
N GLY A 208 -2.07 -19.17 1.60
CA GLY A 208 -2.89 -20.34 1.28
C GLY A 208 -2.62 -21.58 2.13
N SER A 209 -3.27 -21.74 3.28
CA SER A 209 -3.47 -23.08 3.85
C SER A 209 -4.72 -23.67 3.22
N SER A 210 -4.54 -24.63 2.31
CA SER A 210 -5.63 -25.52 1.88
C SER A 210 -6.25 -26.15 3.12
N THR A 211 -7.51 -25.82 3.40
CA THR A 211 -8.40 -26.72 4.16
C THR A 211 -8.82 -27.87 3.27
#